data_AF-A0A445ESA5-F1
#
_entry.id   AF-A0A445ESA5-F1
#
_cell.length_a   1.000
_cell.length_b   1.000
_cell.length_c   1.000
_cell.angle_alpha   90.00
_cell.angle_beta   90.00
_cell.angle_gamma   90.00
#
_symmetry.space_group_name_H-M   'P 1'
#
loop_
_entity.id
_entity.type
_entity.pdbx_description
1 polymer ?
#
loop_
_entity_poly.entity_id
_entity_poly.type
_entity_poly.pdbx_seq_one_letter_code
_entity_poly.pdbx_strand_id
1 'polypeptide(L)' 'MAPTKEEETKLREFQDKSPFKVDPAQKIFKIILDIPFAFKRVKVMLYIANFDSKLEYLKKSFETLKVSIHIVCLLFDMIL' A
#
# COMPACT_ATOMS: atom_id res chain seq x y z
N MET A 1 -6.98 8.36 3.80
CA MET A 1 -7.35 7.30 4.76
C MET A 1 -8.54 6.53 4.17
N ALA A 2 -8.63 5.21 4.36
CA ALA A 2 -9.86 4.48 4.02
C ALA A 2 -10.87 4.67 5.16
N PRO A 3 -12.18 4.82 4.87
CA PRO A 3 -13.22 4.98 5.88
C PRO A 3 -13.36 3.72 6.76
N THR A 4 -13.83 3.89 7.99
CA THR A 4 -14.18 2.76 8.86
C THR A 4 -15.48 2.08 8.40
N LYS A 5 -15.76 0.86 8.89
CA LYS A 5 -17.02 0.17 8.56
C LYS A 5 -18.25 0.96 8.99
N GLU A 6 -18.20 1.66 10.14
CA GLU A 6 -19.32 2.51 10.55
C GLU A 6 -19.50 3.69 9.59
N GLU A 7 -18.41 4.33 9.15
CA GLU A 7 -18.45 5.43 8.18
C GLU A 7 -18.97 4.97 6.82
N GLU A 8 -18.53 3.81 6.33
CA GLU A 8 -19.04 3.23 5.08
C GLU A 8 -20.55 2.96 5.15
N THR A 9 -21.03 2.44 6.28
CA THR A 9 -22.45 2.15 6.50
C THR A 9 -23.28 3.44 6.50
N LYS A 10 -22.83 4.45 7.25
CA LYS A 10 -23.48 5.78 7.29
C LYS A 10 -23.54 6.43 5.90
N LEU A 11 -22.47 6.31 5.11
CA LEU A 11 -22.40 6.86 3.75
C LEU A 11 -23.35 6.14 2.77
N ARG A 12 -23.54 4.83 2.93
CA ARG A 12 -24.48 4.03 2.13
C ARG A 12 -25.94 4.30 2.50
N GLU A 13 -26.23 4.39 3.80
CA GLU A 13 -27.57 4.62 4.34
C GLU A 13 -28.03 6.07 4.21
N PHE A 14 -27.14 6.99 3.83
CA PHE A 14 -27.47 8.38 3.58
C PHE A 14 -28.43 8.52 2.37
N GLN A 15 -29.73 8.56 2.66
CA GLN A 15 -30.83 8.65 1.69
C GLN A 15 -31.19 10.09 1.27
N ASP A 16 -30.67 11.11 1.94
CA ASP A 16 -31.05 12.50 1.67
C ASP A 16 -30.56 12.93 0.27
N LYS A 17 -31.49 13.02 -0.69
CA LYS A 17 -31.22 13.25 -2.13
C LYS A 17 -30.90 14.71 -2.47
N SER A 18 -30.93 15.61 -1.49
CA SER A 18 -30.60 17.02 -1.71
C SER A 18 -29.12 17.18 -2.11
N PRO A 19 -28.82 17.68 -3.32
CA PRO A 19 -27.44 17.80 -3.80
C PRO A 19 -26.59 18.81 -3.02
N PHE A 20 -27.23 19.63 -2.17
CA PHE A 20 -26.61 20.71 -1.39
C PHE A 20 -26.23 20.32 0.04
N LYS A 21 -26.65 19.15 0.54
CA LYS A 21 -26.46 18.75 1.94
C LYS A 21 -25.28 17.81 2.17
N VAL A 22 -24.75 17.24 1.08
CA VAL A 22 -23.63 16.28 1.12
C VAL A 22 -22.34 17.01 0.79
N ASP A 23 -21.41 17.03 1.74
CA ASP A 23 -20.07 17.59 1.57
C ASP A 23 -19.35 16.94 0.36
N PRO A 24 -18.55 17.69 -0.43
CA PRO A 24 -17.84 17.16 -1.58
C PRO A 24 -17.01 15.89 -1.29
N ALA A 25 -16.40 15.77 -0.11
CA ALA A 25 -15.63 14.58 0.24
C ALA A 25 -16.53 13.34 0.40
N GLN A 26 -17.73 13.51 0.96
CA GLN A 26 -18.70 12.41 1.09
C GLN A 26 -19.22 11.95 -0.29
N LYS A 27 -19.38 12.85 -1.26
CA LYS A 27 -19.75 12.49 -2.63
C LYS A 27 -18.72 11.57 -3.28
N ILE A 28 -17.43 11.86 -3.10
CA ILE A 28 -16.33 11.03 -3.62
C ILE A 28 -16.41 9.62 -3.01
N PHE A 29 -16.59 9.52 -1.69
CA PHE A 29 -16.68 8.21 -1.05
C PHE A 29 -17.91 7.42 -1.48
N LYS A 30 -19.04 8.08 -1.73
CA LYS A 30 -20.24 7.39 -2.25
C LYS A 30 -19.97 6.73 -3.60
N ILE A 31 -19.31 7.43 -4.52
CA ILE A 31 -18.90 6.87 -5.83
C ILE A 31 -17.92 5.71 -5.65
N ILE A 32 -16.94 5.84 -4.75
CA ILE A 32 -15.95 4.79 -4.47
C ILE A 32 -16.61 3.55 -3.84
N LEU A 33 -17.56 3.75 -2.93
CA LEU A 33 -18.27 2.67 -2.23
C LEU A 33 -19.22 1.89 -3.14
N ASP A 34 -19.69 2.48 -4.23
CA ASP A 34 -20.46 1.78 -5.26
C ASP A 34 -19.60 0.77 -6.05
N ILE A 35 -18.27 0.93 -6.06
CA ILE A 35 -17.35 -0.02 -6.69
C ILE A 35 -17.12 -1.22 -5.74
N PRO A 36 -17.44 -2.46 -6.15
CA PRO A 36 -17.22 -3.62 -5.32
C PRO A 36 -15.75 -3.77 -4.91
N PHE A 37 -15.54 -3.92 -3.59
CA PHE A 37 -14.21 -4.10 -2.99
C PHE A 37 -13.20 -2.98 -3.30
N ALA A 38 -13.65 -1.74 -3.54
CA ALA A 38 -12.81 -0.62 -3.97
C ALA A 38 -11.50 -0.47 -3.18
N PHE A 39 -11.57 -0.40 -1.85
CA PHE A 39 -10.37 -0.24 -1.02
C PHE A 39 -9.45 -1.47 -1.03
N LYS A 40 -10.00 -2.68 -1.17
CA LYS A 40 -9.18 -3.90 -1.35
C LYS A 40 -8.43 -3.84 -2.69
N ARG A 41 -9.10 -3.42 -3.76
CA ARG A 41 -8.49 -3.24 -5.09
C ARG A 41 -7.36 -2.21 -5.06
N VAL A 42 -7.59 -1.06 -4.42
CA VAL A 42 -6.57 -0.01 -4.24
C VAL A 42 -5.37 -0.54 -3.45
N LYS A 43 -5.58 -1.30 -2.37
CA LYS A 43 -4.48 -1.91 -1.59
C LYS A 43 -3.63 -2.86 -2.45
N VAL A 44 -4.26 -3.69 -3.27
CA VAL A 44 -3.55 -4.62 -4.16
C VAL A 44 -2.81 -3.86 -5.27
N MET A 45 -3.44 -2.87 -5.90
CA MET A 45 -2.79 -2.00 -6.88
C MET A 45 -1.57 -1.29 -6.30
N LEU A 46 -1.68 -0.76 -5.08
CA LEU A 46 -0.56 -0.12 -4.39
C LEU A 46 0.57 -1.12 -4.12
N TYR A 47 0.25 -2.36 -3.75
CA TYR A 47 1.26 -3.41 -3.60
C TYR A 47 1.98 -3.69 -4.92
N ILE A 48 1.23 -3.93 -6.00
CA ILE A 48 1.78 -4.23 -7.33
C ILE A 48 2.66 -3.09 -7.84
N ALA A 49 2.17 -1.85 -7.74
CA ALA A 49 2.91 -0.66 -8.20
C ALA A 49 4.26 -0.46 -7.49
N ASN A 50 4.41 -1.00 -6.27
CA ASN A 50 5.65 -0.91 -5.49
C ASN A 50 6.41 -2.23 -5.44
N PHE A 51 5.93 -3.31 -6.07
CA PHE A 51 6.49 -4.64 -5.89
C PHE A 51 7.91 -4.71 -6.47
N ASP A 52 8.06 -4.32 -7.74
CA ASP A 52 9.34 -4.42 -8.44
C ASP A 52 10.42 -3.58 -7.78
N SER A 53 10.11 -2.34 -7.40
CA SER A 53 11.07 -1.44 -6.75
C SER A 53 11.51 -1.94 -5.37
N LYS A 54 10.57 -2.46 -4.56
CA LYS A 54 10.89 -3.06 -3.26
C LYS A 54 11.70 -4.34 -3.40
N LEU A 55 11.39 -5.16 -4.41
CA LEU A 55 12.11 -6.39 -4.70
C LEU A 55 13.54 -6.10 -5.20
N GLU A 56 13.70 -5.12 -6.08
CA GLU A 56 15.02 -4.67 -6.54
C GLU A 56 15.86 -4.11 -5.40
N TYR A 57 15.27 -3.26 -4.55
CA TYR A 57 15.93 -2.77 -3.34
C TYR A 57 16.41 -3.93 -2.46
N LEU A 58 15.54 -4.89 -2.17
CA LEU A 58 15.87 -6.05 -1.34
C LEU A 58 17.01 -6.88 -1.95
N LYS A 59 16.99 -7.13 -3.26
CA LYS A 59 18.07 -7.82 -3.97
C LYS A 59 19.41 -7.10 -3.80
N LYS A 60 19.43 -5.78 -4.01
CA LYS A 60 20.65 -4.97 -3.83
C LYS A 60 21.17 -5.04 -2.39
N SER A 61 20.29 -5.01 -1.39
CA SER A 61 20.68 -5.18 0.00
C SER A 61 21.37 -6.52 0.26
N PHE A 62 20.86 -7.62 -0.32
CA PHE A 62 21.48 -8.94 -0.18
C PHE A 62 22.83 -9.07 -0.90
N GLU A 63 22.96 -8.49 -2.09
CA GLU A 63 24.25 -8.46 -2.81
C GLU A 63 25.32 -7.72 -1.99
N THR A 64 24.98 -6.55 -1.44
CA THR A 64 25.89 -5.80 -0.56
C THR A 64 26.32 -6.63 0.65
N LEU A 65 25.37 -7.34 1.29
CA LEU A 65 25.67 -8.19 2.44
C LEU A 65 26.58 -9.36 2.04
N LYS A 66 26.33 -10.00 0.90
CA LYS A 66 27.13 -11.11 0.39
C LYS A 66 28.58 -10.70 0.11
N VAL A 67 28.77 -9.53 -0.51
CA VAL A 67 30.11 -8.97 -0.75
C VAL A 67 30.83 -8.71 0.57
N SER A 68 30.15 -8.11 1.56
CA SER A 68 30.73 -7.86 2.88
C SER A 68 31.18 -9.16 3.57
N ILE A 69 30.32 -10.18 3.59
CA ILE A 69 30.65 -11.50 4.18
C ILE A 69 31.85 -12.12 3.45
N HIS A 70 31.88 -12.09 2.13
CA HIS A 70 32.98 -12.66 1.36
C HIS A 70 34.32 -11.98 1.67
N ILE A 71 34.33 -10.64 1.77
CA ILE A 71 35.53 -9.88 2.15
C ILE A 71 35.98 -10.27 3.56
N VAL A 72 35.06 -10.38 4.52
CA VAL A 72 35.39 -10.80 5.88
C VAL A 72 36.03 -12.20 5.88
N CYS A 73 35.47 -13.16 5.14
CA CYS A 73 36.08 -14.50 5.01
C CYS A 73 37.51 -14.43 4.45
N LEU A 74 37.73 -13.70 3.35
CA LEU A 74 39.05 -13.54 2.76
C LEU A 74 40.06 -12.89 3.74
N LEU A 75 39.60 -11.92 4.54
CA LEU A 75 40.44 -11.31 5.57
C LEU A 75 40.81 -12.30 6.67
N PHE A 76 39.88 -13.16 7.09
CA PHE A 76 40.19 -14.23 8.06
C PHE A 76 41.17 -15.26 7.48
N ASP A 77 40.98 -15.68 6.22
CA ASP A 77 41.89 -16.61 5.53
C ASP A 77 43.28 -16.01 5.29
N MET A 78 43.42 -14.68 5.21
CA MET A 78 44.72 -14.00 5.12
C MET A 78 45.43 -13.83 6.47
N ILE A 79 44.70 -13.89 7.58
CA ILE A 79 45.23 -13.69 8.94
C ILE A 79 45.65 -15.03 9.58
N LEU A 80 45.08 -16.15 9.13
CA LEU A 80 45.40 -17.51 9.58
C LEU A 80 46.47 -18.16 8.70
#